data_AF-A0A177Y630-F1
#
_entry.id   AF-A0A177Y630-F1
#
_cell.length_a   1.000
_cell.length_b   1.000
_cell.length_c   1.000
_cell.angle_alpha   90.00
_cell.angle_beta   90.00
_cell.angle_gamma   90.00
#
_symmetry.space_group_name_H-M   'P 1'
#
loop_
_entity.id
_entity.type
_entity.pdbx_description
1 polymer ?
#
loop_
_entity_poly.entity_id
_entity_poly.type
_entity_poly.pdbx_seq_one_letter_code
_entity_poly.pdbx_strand_id
1 'polypeptide(L)'
;MLLINGTHILDDTGGYIQSLKSQIRHPIGINEISLLTYMFSHKGKVLSKHELMEEVWHKRGIVVESSSLLHSISSCRRGLEDRSGEIIRTERGVGYEFIGTVKKISCISEVATVKHDSPEPEQKKSPQSSQQGKFSAPKLGSSFCYKTAFIFAAAIVIGFLGATLVEKLLTSSQYVTKSYSQCWYEPTNNGERIYYQNPTVYKFDELSLMLDEQGRSVSFSNQSGAVNCE
;
A
#
# COMPACT_ATOMS: atom_id res chain seq x y z
N MET A 1 6.24 3.85 -7.33
CA MET A 1 5.56 5.14 -7.04
C MET A 1 5.59 6.09 -8.23
N LEU A 2 4.43 6.67 -8.53
CA LEU A 2 4.22 7.65 -9.59
C LEU A 2 3.50 8.88 -9.03
N LEU A 3 4.00 10.08 -9.34
CA LEU A 3 3.38 11.36 -9.00
C LEU A 3 2.49 11.82 -10.16
N ILE A 4 1.20 11.98 -9.89
CA ILE A 4 0.16 12.36 -10.85
C ILE A 4 -0.23 13.82 -10.60
N ASN A 5 -0.08 14.68 -11.61
CA ASN A 5 -0.36 16.12 -11.56
C ASN A 5 0.30 16.90 -10.41
N GLY A 6 1.35 16.33 -9.79
CA GLY A 6 1.99 16.94 -8.62
C GLY A 6 1.15 16.92 -7.35
N THR A 7 -0.02 16.28 -7.36
CA THR A 7 -0.99 16.32 -6.25
C THR A 7 -1.31 14.95 -5.68
N HIS A 8 -1.16 13.88 -6.46
CA HIS A 8 -1.48 12.52 -6.05
C HIS A 8 -0.29 11.59 -6.25
N ILE A 9 -0.04 10.70 -5.29
CA ILE A 9 0.96 9.65 -5.38
C ILE A 9 0.23 8.32 -5.57
N LEU A 10 0.52 7.64 -6.69
CA LEU A 10 0.16 6.25 -6.89
C LEU A 10 1.29 5.36 -6.38
N ASP A 11 0.98 4.53 -5.39
CA ASP A 11 1.83 3.41 -4.97
C ASP A 11 1.27 2.11 -5.57
N ASP A 12 1.96 1.63 -6.61
CA ASP A 12 1.65 0.41 -7.34
C ASP A 12 1.96 -0.86 -6.53
N THR A 13 2.90 -0.80 -5.58
CA THR A 13 3.22 -1.93 -4.70
C THR A 13 2.31 -1.95 -3.48
N GLY A 14 2.06 -0.78 -2.90
CA GLY A 14 1.17 -0.60 -1.75
C GLY A 14 -0.32 -0.68 -2.08
N GLY A 15 -0.72 -0.50 -3.34
CA GLY A 15 -2.10 -0.61 -3.79
C GLY A 15 -2.99 0.55 -3.33
N TYR A 16 -2.47 1.78 -3.35
CA TYR A 16 -3.26 2.96 -2.97
C TYR A 16 -2.89 4.20 -3.80
N ILE A 17 -3.82 5.15 -3.84
CA ILE A 17 -3.59 6.51 -4.30
C ILE A 17 -3.67 7.42 -3.09
N GLN A 18 -2.60 8.18 -2.84
CA GLN A 18 -2.53 9.16 -1.76
C GLN A 18 -2.66 10.58 -2.32
N SER A 19 -3.60 11.36 -1.81
CA SER A 19 -3.63 12.80 -2.04
C SER A 19 -2.66 13.51 -1.10
N LEU A 20 -1.83 14.39 -1.65
CA LEU A 20 -0.89 15.21 -0.88
C LEU A 20 -1.57 16.39 -0.18
N LYS A 21 -2.78 16.79 -0.60
CA LYS A 21 -3.49 17.89 0.05
C LYS A 21 -4.47 17.39 1.11
N SER A 22 -5.36 16.46 0.76
CA SER A 22 -6.32 15.90 1.71
C SER A 22 -5.67 14.92 2.69
N GLN A 23 -4.45 14.44 2.40
CA GLN A 23 -3.74 13.43 3.20
C GLN A 23 -4.51 12.11 3.37
N ILE A 24 -5.50 11.89 2.50
CA ILE A 24 -6.26 10.64 2.41
C ILE A 24 -5.56 9.69 1.44
N ARG A 25 -5.64 8.39 1.76
CA ARG A 25 -5.22 7.27 0.93
C ARG A 25 -6.45 6.44 0.55
N HIS A 26 -6.67 6.32 -0.76
CA HIS A 26 -7.71 5.46 -1.30
C HIS A 26 -7.11 4.13 -1.73
N PRO A 27 -7.57 3.00 -1.18
CA PRO A 27 -7.13 1.70 -1.65
C PRO A 27 -7.65 1.47 -3.08
N ILE A 28 -6.79 0.89 -3.91
CA ILE A 28 -7.11 0.52 -5.30
C ILE A 28 -6.63 -0.92 -5.56
N GLY A 29 -7.35 -1.64 -6.40
CA GLY A 29 -7.02 -3.03 -6.73
C GLY A 29 -6.03 -3.15 -7.88
N ILE A 30 -5.65 -4.39 -8.18
CA ILE A 30 -4.71 -4.73 -9.25
C ILE A 30 -5.20 -4.30 -10.64
N ASN A 31 -6.52 -4.29 -10.86
CA ASN A 31 -7.11 -3.91 -12.13
C ASN A 31 -7.05 -2.39 -12.31
N GLU A 32 -7.33 -1.63 -11.26
CA GLU A 32 -7.20 -0.17 -11.24
C GLU A 32 -5.75 0.26 -11.47
N ILE A 33 -4.79 -0.41 -10.82
CA ILE A 33 -3.35 -0.16 -11.03
C ILE A 33 -2.99 -0.43 -12.50
N SER A 34 -3.35 -1.60 -13.02
CA SER A 34 -3.07 -1.99 -14.41
C SER A 34 -3.70 -1.02 -15.42
N LEU A 35 -4.93 -0.60 -15.16
CA LEU A 35 -5.67 0.36 -15.97
C LEU A 35 -4.93 1.71 -16.01
N LEU A 36 -4.58 2.26 -14.84
CA LEU A 36 -3.83 3.51 -14.75
C LEU A 36 -2.48 3.43 -15.44
N THR A 37 -1.71 2.36 -15.19
CA THR A 37 -0.42 2.14 -15.85
C THR A 37 -0.56 2.13 -17.37
N TYR A 38 -1.55 1.41 -17.91
CA TYR A 38 -1.80 1.36 -19.34
C TYR A 38 -2.20 2.73 -19.92
N MET A 39 -3.05 3.47 -19.21
CA MET A 39 -3.45 4.82 -19.60
C MET A 39 -2.27 5.80 -19.58
N PHE A 40 -1.34 5.68 -18.63
CA PHE A 40 -0.15 6.54 -18.56
C PHE A 40 0.79 6.32 -19.75
N SER A 41 0.98 5.07 -20.16
CA SER A 41 1.75 4.73 -21.36
C SER A 41 1.14 5.29 -22.64
N HIS A 42 -0.18 5.55 -22.64
CA HIS A 42 -0.93 6.11 -23.77
C HIS A 42 -1.51 7.49 -23.44
N LYS A 43 -0.79 8.30 -22.65
CA LYS A 43 -1.22 9.63 -22.27
C LYS A 43 -1.63 10.47 -23.50
N GLY A 44 -2.78 11.15 -23.40
CA GLY A 44 -3.32 12.00 -24.47
C GLY A 44 -3.93 11.26 -25.65
N LYS A 45 -4.02 9.93 -25.60
CA LYS A 45 -4.75 9.11 -26.58
C LYS A 45 -6.10 8.72 -25.99
N VAL A 46 -7.16 8.81 -26.80
CA VAL A 46 -8.46 8.24 -26.46
C VAL A 46 -8.38 6.72 -26.63
N LEU A 47 -8.58 5.99 -25.54
CA LEU A 47 -8.55 4.54 -25.49
C LEU A 47 -9.97 4.00 -25.51
N SER A 48 -10.24 3.05 -26.39
CA SER A 48 -11.59 2.49 -26.50
C SER A 48 -11.93 1.60 -25.30
N LYS A 49 -13.22 1.43 -25.00
CA LYS A 49 -13.64 0.50 -23.93
C LYS A 49 -13.14 -0.92 -24.16
N HIS A 50 -13.15 -1.38 -25.42
CA HIS A 50 -12.70 -2.72 -25.79
C HIS A 50 -11.19 -2.87 -25.59
N GLU A 51 -10.39 -1.89 -26.04
CA GLU A 51 -8.93 -1.85 -25.83
C GLU A 51 -8.56 -1.91 -24.34
N LEU A 52 -9.27 -1.14 -23.49
CA LEU A 52 -9.03 -1.15 -22.05
C LEU A 52 -9.43 -2.49 -21.40
N MET A 53 -10.54 -3.09 -21.83
CA MET A 53 -10.97 -4.40 -21.33
C MET A 53 -9.99 -5.51 -21.73
N GLU A 54 -9.50 -5.46 -22.97
CA GLU A 54 -8.55 -6.42 -23.51
C GLU A 54 -7.25 -6.42 -22.71
N GLU A 55 -6.68 -5.24 -22.47
CA GLU A 55 -5.38 -5.07 -21.83
C GLU A 55 -5.40 -5.41 -20.34
N VAL A 56 -6.47 -5.03 -19.63
CA VAL A 56 -6.54 -5.19 -18.18
C VAL A 56 -7.04 -6.58 -17.77
N TRP A 57 -7.97 -7.18 -18.53
CA TRP A 57 -8.61 -8.45 -18.18
C TRP A 57 -8.38 -9.57 -19.20
N HIS A 58 -8.68 -9.37 -20.48
CA HIS A 58 -8.73 -10.48 -21.44
C HIS A 58 -7.36 -11.10 -21.73
N LYS A 59 -6.29 -10.30 -21.79
CA LYS A 59 -4.91 -10.81 -21.88
C LYS A 59 -4.51 -11.72 -20.71
N ARG A 60 -5.22 -11.62 -19.59
CA ARG A 60 -5.05 -12.49 -18.40
C ARG A 60 -6.00 -13.69 -18.41
N GLY A 61 -6.78 -13.87 -19.48
CA GLY A 61 -7.79 -14.92 -19.62
C GLY A 61 -9.08 -14.67 -18.84
N ILE A 62 -9.32 -13.43 -18.39
CA ILE A 62 -10.52 -13.07 -17.61
C ILE A 62 -11.48 -12.33 -18.53
N VAL A 63 -12.71 -12.83 -18.71
CA VAL A 63 -13.75 -12.15 -19.48
C VAL A 63 -14.63 -11.36 -18.53
N VAL A 64 -14.83 -10.07 -18.82
CA VAL A 64 -15.62 -9.16 -17.98
C VAL A 64 -16.61 -8.34 -18.81
N GLU A 65 -17.62 -7.82 -18.14
CA GLU A 65 -18.56 -6.87 -18.74
C GLU A 65 -18.06 -5.42 -18.62
N SER A 66 -18.70 -4.54 -19.40
CA SER A 66 -18.42 -3.09 -19.35
C SER A 66 -18.64 -2.46 -17.98
N SER A 67 -19.46 -3.08 -17.11
CA SER A 67 -19.69 -2.67 -15.72
C SER A 67 -18.41 -2.74 -14.88
N SER A 68 -17.55 -3.74 -15.11
CA SER A 68 -16.26 -3.88 -14.43
C SER A 68 -15.30 -2.76 -14.81
N LEU A 69 -15.23 -2.40 -16.09
CA LEU A 69 -14.43 -1.25 -16.54
C LEU A 69 -14.94 0.06 -15.91
N LEU A 70 -16.26 0.26 -15.88
CA LEU A 70 -16.87 1.44 -15.25
C LEU A 70 -16.54 1.53 -13.76
N HIS A 71 -16.58 0.40 -13.05
CA HIS A 71 -16.21 0.34 -11.64
C HIS A 71 -14.74 0.73 -11.43
N SER A 72 -13.82 0.15 -12.20
CA SER A 72 -12.39 0.48 -12.08
C SER A 72 -12.10 1.94 -12.42
N ILE A 73 -12.72 2.50 -13.47
CA ILE A 73 -12.61 3.94 -13.78
C ILE A 73 -13.16 4.80 -12.65
N SER A 74 -14.30 4.43 -12.06
CA SER A 74 -14.90 5.15 -10.93
C SER A 74 -14.00 5.12 -9.70
N SER A 75 -13.42 3.96 -9.38
CA SER A 75 -12.46 3.79 -8.28
C SER A 75 -11.21 4.64 -8.49
N CYS A 76 -10.63 4.61 -9.70
CA CYS A 76 -9.48 5.44 -10.06
C CYS A 76 -9.79 6.94 -9.88
N ARG A 77 -10.94 7.41 -10.41
CA ARG A 77 -11.36 8.81 -10.25
C ARG A 77 -11.57 9.20 -8.80
N ARG A 78 -12.11 8.30 -7.97
CA ARG A 78 -12.29 8.54 -6.54
C ARG A 78 -10.95 8.71 -5.82
N GLY A 79 -9.96 7.85 -6.10
CA GLY A 79 -8.62 7.96 -5.52
C GLY A 79 -7.82 9.16 -6.02
N LEU A 80 -8.06 9.59 -7.25
CA LEU A 80 -7.50 10.81 -7.83
C LEU A 80 -8.27 12.09 -7.45
N GLU A 81 -9.33 11.96 -6.64
CA GLU A 81 -10.26 13.04 -6.31
C GLU A 81 -10.74 13.84 -7.55
N ASP A 82 -10.87 13.13 -8.68
CA ASP A 82 -11.17 13.66 -10.01
C ASP A 82 -12.68 13.65 -10.27
N ARG A 83 -13.40 14.59 -9.64
CA ARG A 83 -14.86 14.75 -9.83
C ARG A 83 -15.21 15.42 -11.16
N SER A 84 -14.39 16.35 -11.63
CA SER A 84 -14.62 17.10 -12.87
C SER A 84 -14.19 16.35 -14.14
N GLY A 85 -13.45 15.24 -14.01
CA GLY A 85 -12.93 14.48 -15.15
C GLY A 85 -11.76 15.18 -15.85
N GLU A 86 -10.98 15.96 -15.09
CA GLU A 86 -9.80 16.68 -15.56
C GLU A 86 -8.58 15.77 -15.72
N ILE A 87 -8.54 14.64 -14.99
CA ILE A 87 -7.42 13.69 -15.05
C ILE A 87 -7.77 12.54 -15.99
N ILE A 88 -8.93 11.92 -15.77
CA ILE A 88 -9.49 10.86 -16.62
C ILE A 88 -10.75 11.41 -17.28
N ARG A 89 -10.67 11.79 -18.55
CA ARG A 89 -11.79 12.33 -19.31
C ARG A 89 -12.60 11.20 -19.96
N THR A 90 -13.93 11.35 -19.96
CA THR A 90 -14.82 10.42 -20.69
C THR A 90 -15.10 10.99 -22.08
N GLU A 91 -14.72 10.24 -23.12
CA GLU A 91 -15.13 10.52 -24.49
C GLU A 91 -16.39 9.72 -24.82
N ARG A 92 -17.53 10.40 -24.87
CA ARG A 92 -18.86 9.76 -25.01
C ARG A 92 -18.89 8.91 -26.28
N GLY A 93 -19.30 7.65 -26.13
CA GLY A 93 -19.41 6.69 -27.23
C GLY A 93 -18.09 6.05 -27.68
N VAL A 94 -16.94 6.54 -27.20
CA VAL A 94 -15.62 6.03 -27.61
C VAL A 94 -14.93 5.31 -26.46
N GLY A 95 -14.69 6.01 -25.35
CA GLY A 95 -13.94 5.46 -24.22
C GLY A 95 -13.39 6.52 -23.28
N TYR A 96 -12.12 6.39 -22.92
CA TYR A 96 -11.49 7.22 -21.88
C TYR A 96 -10.11 7.71 -22.31
N GLU A 97 -9.75 8.90 -21.84
CA GLU A 97 -8.45 9.51 -22.09
C GLU A 97 -7.84 9.97 -20.77
N PHE A 98 -6.54 9.75 -20.63
CA PHE A 98 -5.76 10.31 -19.54
C PHE A 98 -5.04 11.58 -19.98
N ILE A 99 -5.39 12.70 -19.34
CA ILE A 99 -4.92 14.05 -19.69
C ILE A 99 -3.85 14.56 -18.70
N GLY A 100 -3.73 13.89 -17.55
CA GLY A 100 -2.80 14.26 -16.49
C GLY A 100 -1.31 14.15 -16.86
N THR A 101 -0.45 14.64 -15.97
CA THR A 101 1.00 14.48 -16.01
C THR A 101 1.42 13.40 -15.03
N VAL A 102 2.41 12.59 -15.40
CA VAL A 102 2.94 11.52 -14.55
C VAL A 102 4.46 11.66 -14.49
N LYS A 103 5.01 11.62 -13.28
CA LYS A 103 6.45 11.61 -13.02
C LYS A 103 6.79 10.42 -12.13
N LYS A 104 7.87 9.71 -12.44
CA LYS A 104 8.37 8.66 -11.56
C LYS A 104 9.09 9.31 -10.37
N ILE A 105 8.80 8.83 -9.16
CA ILE A 105 9.46 9.28 -7.93
C ILE A 105 10.01 8.07 -7.19
N SER A 106 11.15 8.24 -6.55
CA SER A 106 11.83 7.17 -5.80
C SER A 106 11.39 7.17 -4.34
N CYS A 107 11.01 8.33 -3.79
CA CYS A 107 10.54 8.46 -2.42
C CYS A 107 9.61 9.66 -2.23
N ILE A 108 8.66 9.59 -1.29
CA ILE A 108 7.71 10.67 -0.99
C ILE A 108 8.43 11.97 -0.57
N SER A 109 9.63 11.86 0.01
CA SER A 109 10.48 12.98 0.42
C SER A 109 10.98 13.84 -0.75
N GLU A 110 11.01 13.33 -1.99
CA GLU A 110 11.48 14.08 -3.17
C GLU A 110 10.49 15.15 -3.65
N VAL A 111 9.20 15.06 -3.25
CA VAL A 111 8.16 16.02 -3.68
C VAL A 111 8.35 17.39 -3.03
N ALA A 112 9.08 17.47 -1.90
CA ALA A 112 9.38 18.73 -1.22
C ALA A 112 10.58 19.49 -1.81
N THR A 113 11.36 18.89 -2.71
CA THR A 113 12.65 19.46 -3.13
C THR A 113 12.96 19.16 -4.59
N VAL A 114 12.32 19.87 -5.52
CA VAL A 114 12.81 19.94 -6.91
C VAL A 114 13.71 21.16 -7.04
N LYS A 115 15.01 20.97 -6.74
CA LYS A 115 16.12 21.64 -7.43
C LYS A 115 17.45 20.95 -7.10
N HIS A 116 18.13 20.59 -8.19
CA HIS A 116 19.53 20.23 -8.38
C HIS A 116 19.93 18.76 -8.57
N ASP A 117 20.67 18.61 -9.68
CA ASP A 117 21.15 17.47 -10.42
C ASP A 117 21.94 16.38 -9.68
N SER A 118 21.87 15.19 -10.29
CA SER A 118 22.81 14.05 -10.25
C SER A 118 24.24 14.42 -10.74
N PRO A 119 25.26 13.53 -10.78
CA PRO A 119 25.27 12.07 -10.52
C PRO A 119 26.45 11.54 -9.65
N GLU A 120 26.24 10.34 -9.06
CA GLU A 120 27.03 9.07 -9.09
C GLU A 120 28.59 9.08 -9.23
N PRO A 121 29.37 7.99 -8.95
CA PRO A 121 29.34 6.85 -8.00
C PRO A 121 30.63 6.77 -7.11
N GLU A 122 30.70 5.83 -6.15
CA GLU A 122 31.74 4.77 -6.09
C GLU A 122 31.91 4.09 -4.72
N GLN A 123 31.67 2.78 -4.74
CA GLN A 123 32.47 1.66 -4.21
C GLN A 123 33.16 1.67 -2.82
N LYS A 124 33.07 0.45 -2.24
CA LYS A 124 34.14 -0.34 -1.56
C LYS A 124 34.41 -0.07 -0.08
N LYS A 125 34.01 -1.03 0.77
CA LYS A 125 34.89 -2.16 1.22
C LYS A 125 34.24 -2.92 2.38
N SER A 126 34.06 -4.23 2.18
CA SER A 126 34.30 -5.24 3.23
C SER A 126 35.81 -5.22 3.58
N PRO A 127 36.29 -5.70 4.76
CA PRO A 127 36.21 -7.13 5.05
C PRO A 127 36.31 -7.61 6.52
N GLN A 128 36.02 -8.92 6.68
CA GLN A 128 36.70 -9.89 7.56
C GLN A 128 36.51 -9.75 9.09
N SER A 129 36.58 -10.80 9.90
CA SER A 129 36.87 -12.22 9.71
C SER A 129 36.36 -12.96 10.95
N SER A 130 35.75 -14.11 10.71
CA SER A 130 35.93 -15.36 11.45
C SER A 130 37.01 -15.38 12.54
N GLN A 131 36.63 -15.86 13.73
CA GLN A 131 37.53 -16.64 14.57
C GLN A 131 36.88 -17.95 14.98
N GLN A 132 37.49 -19.00 14.46
CA GLN A 132 37.20 -20.40 14.63
C GLN A 132 38.08 -20.89 15.78
N GLY A 133 37.48 -21.08 16.96
CA GLY A 133 38.13 -21.64 18.13
C GLY A 133 37.93 -23.16 18.18
N LYS A 134 38.96 -23.92 17.81
CA LYS A 134 39.08 -25.36 18.07
C LYS A 134 39.10 -25.60 19.59
N PHE A 135 38.21 -26.44 20.11
CA PHE A 135 38.46 -27.14 21.37
C PHE A 135 38.04 -28.61 21.27
N SER A 136 39.08 -29.44 21.16
CA SER A 136 39.27 -30.78 21.73
C SER A 136 38.06 -31.55 22.27
N ALA A 137 37.87 -32.75 21.73
CA ALA A 137 37.02 -33.81 22.26
C ALA A 137 37.61 -34.42 23.56
N PRO A 138 36.80 -34.68 24.60
CA PRO A 138 37.17 -35.60 25.67
C PRO A 138 36.58 -36.99 25.44
N LYS A 139 37.28 -37.97 26.01
CA LYS A 139 37.10 -39.41 25.84
C LYS A 139 35.82 -39.94 26.51
N LEU A 140 35.25 -40.93 25.84
CA LEU A 140 34.14 -41.77 26.25
C LEU A 140 34.52 -42.62 27.48
N GLY A 141 33.89 -42.34 28.62
CA GLY A 141 33.90 -43.17 29.83
C GLY A 141 32.46 -43.49 30.22
N SER A 142 32.20 -44.76 30.54
CA SER A 142 30.87 -45.33 30.77
C SER A 142 30.13 -44.73 31.96
N SER A 143 28.79 -44.82 31.88
CA SER A 143 27.81 -44.66 32.96
C SER A 143 27.29 -43.25 33.19
N PHE A 144 26.44 -42.75 32.27
CA PHE A 144 25.53 -41.64 32.61
C PHE A 144 24.32 -41.47 31.68
N CYS A 145 23.41 -42.44 31.68
CA CYS A 145 22.23 -42.44 30.81
C CYS A 145 21.05 -41.56 31.27
N TYR A 146 21.18 -40.74 32.32
CA TYR A 146 20.04 -39.95 32.83
C TYR A 146 20.24 -38.44 32.88
N LYS A 147 21.46 -37.90 32.72
CA LYS A 147 21.66 -36.44 32.69
C LYS A 147 21.74 -35.82 31.29
N THR A 148 21.96 -36.61 30.23
CA THR A 148 21.91 -36.11 28.85
C THR A 148 20.47 -35.93 28.34
N ALA A 149 19.53 -36.79 28.76
CA ALA A 149 18.11 -36.67 28.43
C ALA A 149 17.48 -35.37 28.98
N PHE A 150 17.91 -34.92 30.17
CA PHE A 150 17.44 -33.66 30.76
C PHE A 150 17.87 -32.42 29.97
N ILE A 151 19.08 -32.42 29.37
CA ILE A 151 19.59 -31.28 28.61
C ILE A 151 18.82 -31.13 27.29
N PHE A 152 18.52 -32.23 26.59
CA PHE A 152 17.71 -32.19 25.37
C PHE A 152 16.26 -31.78 25.65
N ALA A 153 15.66 -32.28 26.73
CA ALA A 153 14.31 -31.87 27.14
C ALA A 153 14.24 -30.37 27.47
N ALA A 154 15.22 -29.83 28.21
CA ALA A 154 15.28 -28.42 28.54
C ALA A 154 15.47 -27.53 27.29
N ALA A 155 16.30 -27.95 26.31
CA ALA A 155 16.49 -27.21 25.07
C ALA A 155 15.21 -27.15 24.22
N ILE A 156 14.43 -28.25 24.17
CA ILE A 156 13.12 -28.27 23.50
C ILE A 156 12.13 -27.34 24.20
N VAL A 157 12.11 -27.36 25.54
CA VAL A 157 11.24 -26.49 26.34
C VAL A 157 11.60 -25.02 26.14
N ILE A 158 12.89 -24.67 26.15
CA ILE A 158 13.38 -23.30 25.89
C ILE A 158 13.07 -22.88 24.45
N GLY A 159 13.25 -23.77 23.47
CA GLY A 159 12.88 -23.49 22.08
C GLY A 159 11.38 -23.24 21.90
N PHE A 160 10.54 -24.02 22.57
CA PHE A 160 9.09 -23.86 22.55
C PHE A 160 8.65 -22.58 23.28
N LEU A 161 9.22 -22.29 24.45
CA LEU A 161 9.00 -21.02 25.18
C LEU A 161 9.49 -19.81 24.37
N GLY A 162 10.63 -19.92 23.73
CA GLY A 162 11.16 -18.89 22.83
C GLY A 162 10.25 -18.65 21.63
N ALA A 163 9.78 -19.71 20.97
CA ALA A 163 8.87 -19.61 19.84
C ALA A 163 7.53 -18.97 20.23
N THR A 164 6.93 -19.39 21.35
CA THR A 164 5.66 -18.81 21.85
C THR A 164 5.82 -17.35 22.29
N LEU A 165 6.99 -16.97 22.82
CA LEU A 165 7.29 -15.57 23.18
C LEU A 165 7.51 -14.70 21.94
N VAL A 166 8.25 -15.20 20.95
CA VAL A 166 8.49 -14.52 19.66
C VAL A 166 7.18 -14.36 18.89
N GLU A 167 6.32 -15.38 18.90
CA GLU A 167 4.99 -15.33 18.28
C GLU A 167 4.11 -14.25 18.91
N LYS A 168 4.10 -14.15 20.25
CA LYS A 168 3.41 -13.06 20.98
C LYS A 168 3.99 -11.68 20.71
N LEU A 169 5.31 -11.55 20.52
CA LEU A 169 5.95 -10.27 20.22
C LEU A 169 5.65 -9.79 18.79
N LEU A 170 5.53 -10.72 17.84
CA LEU A 170 5.32 -10.39 16.43
C LEU A 170 3.84 -10.11 16.07
N THR A 171 2.87 -10.55 16.88
CA THR A 171 1.43 -10.40 16.56
C THR A 171 0.71 -9.27 17.28
N SER A 172 1.41 -8.47 18.10
CA SER A 172 0.80 -7.34 18.82
C SER A 172 0.72 -6.07 17.95
N SER A 173 0.06 -6.12 16.79
CA SER A 173 -0.50 -4.87 16.25
C SER A 173 -1.77 -4.58 17.06
N GLN A 174 -1.61 -3.85 18.15
CA GLN A 174 -2.75 -3.40 18.94
C GLN A 174 -3.46 -2.31 18.15
N TYR A 175 -4.58 -2.65 17.53
CA TYR A 175 -5.45 -1.66 16.92
C TYR A 175 -6.54 -1.24 17.91
N VAL A 176 -6.90 0.04 17.88
CA VAL A 176 -8.05 0.57 18.64
C VAL A 176 -9.20 0.81 17.68
N THR A 177 -10.33 0.16 17.93
CA THR A 177 -11.55 0.34 17.14
C THR A 177 -12.49 1.34 17.81
N LYS A 178 -13.01 2.28 17.02
CA LYS A 178 -14.07 3.22 17.45
C LYS A 178 -15.12 3.36 16.36
N SER A 179 -16.38 3.30 16.74
CA SER A 179 -17.51 3.56 15.83
C SER A 179 -18.03 4.97 16.08
N TYR A 180 -18.42 5.66 15.01
CA TYR A 180 -18.93 7.02 15.02
C TYR A 180 -20.29 7.08 14.34
N SER A 181 -21.05 8.13 14.61
CA SER A 181 -22.30 8.37 13.88
C SER A 181 -22.01 8.84 12.47
N GLN A 182 -20.99 9.70 12.31
CA GLN A 182 -20.60 10.26 11.04
C GLN A 182 -19.12 10.66 11.06
N CYS A 183 -18.42 10.46 9.94
CA CYS A 183 -17.11 11.04 9.70
C CYS A 183 -17.07 11.69 8.32
N TRP A 184 -16.20 12.69 8.15
CA TRP A 184 -16.02 13.37 6.88
C TRP A 184 -14.60 13.88 6.65
N TYR A 185 -14.26 14.10 5.39
CA TYR A 185 -13.03 14.77 4.97
C TYR A 185 -13.29 15.69 3.77
N GLU A 186 -12.36 16.62 3.52
CA GLU A 186 -12.45 17.60 2.45
C GLU A 186 -11.47 17.24 1.31
N PRO A 187 -11.96 16.99 0.08
CA PRO A 187 -11.11 16.64 -1.06
C PRO A 187 -10.39 17.87 -1.63
N THR A 188 -9.28 17.62 -2.33
CA THR A 188 -8.35 18.60 -2.89
C THR A 188 -8.97 19.60 -3.87
N ASN A 189 -9.93 19.16 -4.69
CA ASN A 189 -10.44 19.93 -5.82
C ASN A 189 -11.71 20.73 -5.48
N ASN A 190 -11.64 21.55 -4.42
CA ASN A 190 -12.73 22.44 -3.98
C ASN A 190 -14.10 21.73 -3.89
N GLY A 191 -14.05 20.44 -3.55
CA GLY A 191 -15.20 19.55 -3.62
C GLY A 191 -15.97 19.56 -2.31
N GLU A 192 -17.28 19.38 -2.41
CA GLU A 192 -18.13 19.14 -1.25
C GLU A 192 -17.57 18.02 -0.36
N ARG A 193 -17.63 18.22 0.96
CA ARG A 193 -17.18 17.27 1.98
C ARG A 193 -17.72 15.87 1.69
N ILE A 194 -16.88 14.86 1.86
CA ILE A 194 -17.27 13.46 1.67
C ILE A 194 -17.65 12.88 3.02
N TYR A 195 -18.91 12.47 3.14
CA TYR A 195 -19.46 11.91 4.36
C TYR A 195 -19.49 10.37 4.33
N TYR A 196 -19.13 9.79 5.47
CA TYR A 196 -19.24 8.37 5.81
C TYR A 196 -20.24 8.24 6.96
N GLN A 197 -21.29 7.45 6.76
CA GLN A 197 -22.36 7.24 7.74
C GLN A 197 -22.08 5.96 8.54
N ASN A 198 -22.28 6.03 9.86
CA ASN A 198 -21.97 4.97 10.82
C ASN A 198 -20.58 4.33 10.65
N PRO A 199 -19.49 5.12 10.44
CA PRO A 199 -18.20 4.52 10.14
C PRO A 199 -17.55 3.89 11.36
N THR A 200 -16.80 2.83 11.11
CA THR A 200 -15.88 2.21 12.07
C THR A 200 -14.44 2.58 11.68
N VAL A 201 -13.72 3.18 12.61
CA VAL A 201 -12.32 3.57 12.46
C VAL A 201 -11.43 2.62 13.25
N TYR A 202 -10.52 1.96 12.54
CA TYR A 202 -9.46 1.11 13.08
C TYR A 202 -8.18 1.93 13.14
N LYS A 203 -7.70 2.22 14.34
CA LYS A 203 -6.46 2.99 14.55
C LYS A 203 -5.30 2.04 14.81
N PHE A 204 -4.33 2.05 13.91
CA PHE A 204 -3.02 1.42 14.07
C PHE A 204 -2.01 2.46 14.60
N ASP A 205 -0.71 2.15 14.64
CA ASP A 205 0.31 3.05 15.19
C ASP A 205 0.36 4.40 14.43
N GLU A 206 0.59 4.37 13.12
CA GLU A 206 0.74 5.59 12.29
C GLU A 206 -0.43 5.84 11.33
N LEU A 207 -1.27 4.83 11.13
CA LEU A 207 -2.34 4.83 10.14
C LEU A 207 -3.69 4.52 10.79
N SER A 208 -4.74 5.16 10.27
CA SER A 208 -6.13 4.80 10.54
C SER A 208 -6.78 4.29 9.28
N LEU A 209 -7.61 3.26 9.40
CA LEU A 209 -8.50 2.78 8.35
C LEU A 209 -9.95 3.08 8.77
N MET A 210 -10.67 3.81 7.94
CA MET A 210 -12.10 4.07 8.10
C MET A 210 -12.89 3.24 7.11
N LEU A 211 -13.96 2.61 7.60
CA LEU A 211 -14.87 1.75 6.85
C LEU A 211 -16.31 2.15 7.19
N ASP A 212 -17.17 2.37 6.19
CA ASP A 212 -18.61 2.52 6.42
C ASP A 212 -19.40 1.23 6.16
N GLU A 213 -20.69 1.26 6.47
CA GLU A 213 -21.63 0.15 6.26
C GLU A 213 -21.77 -0.24 4.78
N GLN A 214 -21.52 0.69 3.85
CA GLN A 214 -21.55 0.43 2.41
C GLN A 214 -20.24 -0.20 1.91
N GLY A 215 -19.27 -0.46 2.80
CA GLY A 215 -17.97 -1.04 2.47
C GLY A 215 -17.02 -0.06 1.77
N ARG A 216 -17.32 1.24 1.76
CA ARG A 216 -16.37 2.27 1.31
C ARG A 216 -15.30 2.41 2.37
N SER A 217 -14.06 2.53 1.92
CA SER A 217 -12.91 2.64 2.81
C SER A 217 -11.94 3.71 2.37
N VAL A 218 -11.33 4.35 3.36
CA VAL A 218 -10.20 5.25 3.18
C VAL A 218 -9.23 5.07 4.34
N SER A 219 -7.94 5.19 4.04
CA SER A 219 -6.89 5.21 5.05
C SER A 219 -6.30 6.61 5.17
N PHE A 220 -5.83 6.98 6.34
CA PHE A 220 -5.22 8.29 6.57
C PHE A 220 -4.22 8.21 7.72
N SER A 221 -3.25 9.12 7.75
CA SER A 221 -2.29 9.17 8.87
C SER A 221 -2.99 9.64 10.15
N ASN A 222 -2.65 9.04 11.28
CA ASN A 222 -3.17 9.44 12.59
C ASN A 222 -2.85 10.90 12.94
N GLN A 223 -1.74 11.43 12.40
CA GLN A 223 -1.24 12.77 12.69
C GLN A 223 -1.76 13.84 11.73
N SER A 224 -2.44 13.46 10.64
CA SER A 224 -2.81 14.42 9.59
C SER A 224 -3.99 15.33 9.96
N GLY A 225 -4.84 14.93 10.91
CA GLY A 225 -6.08 15.64 11.21
C GLY A 225 -7.06 15.71 10.01
N ALA A 226 -6.86 14.87 8.99
CA ALA A 226 -7.59 14.95 7.72
C ALA A 226 -9.07 14.56 7.82
N VAL A 227 -9.41 13.71 8.79
CA VAL A 227 -10.76 13.18 8.99
C VAL A 227 -11.32 13.70 10.30
N ASN A 228 -12.53 14.23 10.23
CA ASN A 228 -13.30 14.70 11.38
C ASN A 228 -14.46 13.72 11.63
N CYS A 229 -14.65 13.30 12.88
CA CYS A 229 -15.67 12.34 13.28
C CYS A 229 -16.50 12.85 14.45
N GLU A 230 -17.80 12.56 14.42
CA GLU A 230 -18.83 12.97 15.38
C GLU A 230 -19.47 11.77 16.10
#